data_AF-A0A653D760-F1
#
_entry.id   AF-A0A653D760-F1
#
_cell.length_a   1.000
_cell.length_b   1.000
_cell.length_c   1.000
_cell.angle_alpha   90.00
_cell.angle_beta   90.00
_cell.angle_gamma   90.00
#
_symmetry.space_group_name_H-M   'P 1'
#
loop_
_entity.id
_entity.type
_entity.pdbx_description
1 polymer ?
#
loop_
_entity_poly.entity_id
_entity_poly.type
_entity_poly.pdbx_seq_one_letter_code
_entity_poly.pdbx_strand_id
1 'polypeptide(L)'
;MENILKEIQQRQEPAASLDSENAVIDTHFFPISSKTAMYSFEDSLQNDDFQKKVVLHLRKIIGSGFAWIHACYKLAGVMFTKEILVQYSWTGVSRTGLDKDAFNKLNNILGVFYQVIRYSDLSFTYANRETFFRDKLLKHSQSRLHPRKKIKETLSPQVPAQLSSEMVEVLSEETFVGVDCTPDMPS
;
A
#
# COMPACT_ATOMS: atom_id res chain seq x y z
N MET A 1 -56.49 10.18 41.70
CA MET A 1 -56.26 10.71 40.34
C MET A 1 -54.89 11.40 40.32
N GLU A 2 -53.84 10.67 40.67
CA GLU A 2 -52.50 11.23 40.93
C GLU A 2 -51.42 10.17 40.64
N ASN A 3 -51.43 9.57 39.45
CA ASN A 3 -50.36 8.62 39.08
C ASN A 3 -49.96 8.64 37.59
N ILE A 4 -50.28 9.72 36.86
CA ILE A 4 -49.98 9.83 35.41
C ILE A 4 -49.01 11.00 35.10
N LEU A 5 -48.52 11.72 36.13
CA LEU A 5 -47.61 12.86 35.94
C LEU A 5 -46.14 12.60 36.34
N LYS A 6 -45.72 11.35 36.52
CA LYS A 6 -44.32 10.98 36.77
C LYS A 6 -43.63 10.27 35.60
N GLU A 7 -44.22 10.33 34.41
CA GLU A 7 -43.74 9.61 33.23
C GLU A 7 -43.35 10.55 32.07
N ILE A 8 -42.88 11.76 32.41
CA ILE A 8 -42.21 12.69 31.48
C ILE A 8 -40.78 12.99 31.98
N GLN A 9 -40.15 12.02 32.64
CA GLN A 9 -38.73 12.06 33.00
C GLN A 9 -37.95 10.94 32.28
N GLN A 10 -38.32 10.60 31.04
CA GLN A 10 -37.61 9.61 30.25
C GLN A 10 -37.72 9.89 28.75
N ARG A 11 -36.96 10.90 28.29
CA ARG A 11 -36.38 11.06 26.94
C ARG A 11 -35.74 12.44 26.84
N GLN A 12 -34.64 12.61 27.57
CA GLN A 12 -33.64 13.59 27.20
C GLN A 12 -32.38 12.77 26.92
N GLU A 13 -32.16 12.52 25.64
CA GLU A 13 -30.86 12.07 25.17
C GLU A 13 -29.83 13.11 25.64
N PRO A 14 -28.75 12.74 26.34
CA PRO A 14 -27.62 13.62 26.42
C PRO A 14 -27.04 13.66 25.01
N ALA A 15 -27.31 14.76 24.29
CA ALA A 15 -26.55 15.12 23.12
C ALA A 15 -25.08 15.00 23.50
N ALA A 16 -24.41 13.99 22.94
CA ALA A 16 -22.99 13.79 23.13
C ALA A 16 -22.30 15.09 22.71
N SER A 17 -21.85 15.85 23.71
CA SER A 17 -21.09 17.06 23.54
C SER A 17 -19.90 16.75 22.64
N LEU A 18 -19.85 17.38 21.47
CA LEU A 18 -18.79 17.27 20.47
C LEU A 18 -17.48 17.96 20.89
N ASP A 19 -17.31 18.28 22.19
CA ASP A 19 -16.21 19.10 22.70
C ASP A 19 -15.07 18.24 23.26
N SER A 20 -14.75 17.12 22.60
CA SER A 20 -13.45 16.44 22.78
C SER A 20 -12.46 16.86 21.67
N GLU A 21 -12.56 18.10 21.19
CA GLU A 21 -11.52 18.72 20.37
C GLU A 21 -10.35 19.15 21.27
N ASN A 22 -9.18 18.55 21.04
CA ASN A 22 -7.85 18.91 21.55
C ASN A 22 -7.18 17.97 22.55
N ALA A 23 -7.56 16.70 22.60
CA ALA A 23 -6.55 15.70 22.94
C ALA A 23 -5.54 15.62 21.79
N VAL A 24 -4.49 16.43 21.86
CA VAL A 24 -3.33 16.36 20.97
C VAL A 24 -2.72 14.98 21.16
N ILE A 25 -2.90 14.11 20.18
CA ILE A 25 -2.12 12.87 20.12
C ILE A 25 -0.72 13.28 19.72
N ASP A 26 0.28 12.80 20.45
CA ASP A 26 1.65 12.85 19.97
C ASP A 26 1.78 11.92 18.76
N THR A 27 1.73 12.51 17.57
CA THR A 27 1.73 11.81 16.29
C THR A 27 3.14 11.62 15.75
N HIS A 28 4.19 11.94 16.52
CA HIS A 28 5.59 11.64 16.17
C HIS A 28 5.85 10.13 15.99
N PHE A 29 4.89 9.29 16.37
CA PHE A 29 4.96 7.84 16.20
C PHE A 29 4.79 7.36 14.75
N PHE A 30 4.21 8.18 13.85
CA PHE A 30 4.07 7.82 12.44
C PHE A 30 5.19 8.42 11.57
N PRO A 31 5.71 7.69 10.56
CA PRO A 31 5.35 6.31 10.20
C PRO A 31 6.02 5.26 11.12
N ILE A 32 5.32 4.15 11.38
CA ILE A 32 5.83 3.03 12.16
C ILE A 32 6.95 2.33 11.39
N SER A 33 8.11 2.17 12.00
CA SER A 33 9.32 1.67 11.34
C SER A 33 9.91 0.38 11.93
N SER A 34 9.40 -0.10 13.08
CA SER A 34 9.90 -1.30 13.76
C SER A 34 8.79 -2.25 14.21
N LYS A 35 9.12 -3.53 14.39
CA LYS A 35 8.18 -4.55 14.88
C LYS A 35 7.70 -4.24 16.30
N THR A 36 8.62 -3.85 17.19
CA THR A 36 8.29 -3.48 18.57
C THR A 36 7.29 -2.33 18.59
N ALA A 37 7.52 -1.29 17.80
CA ALA A 37 6.57 -0.18 17.65
C ALA A 37 5.21 -0.67 17.13
N MET A 38 5.19 -1.53 16.10
CA MET A 38 3.95 -2.08 15.57
C MET A 38 3.11 -2.79 16.65
N TYR A 39 3.72 -3.64 17.47
CA TYR A 39 3.02 -4.35 18.54
C TYR A 39 2.60 -3.42 19.68
N SER A 40 3.47 -2.51 20.12
CA SER A 40 3.10 -1.52 21.13
C SER A 40 1.94 -0.63 20.68
N PHE A 41 1.86 -0.30 19.39
CA PHE A 41 0.76 0.45 18.83
C PHE A 41 -0.53 -0.37 18.78
N GLU A 42 -0.46 -1.62 18.32
CA GLU A 42 -1.59 -2.56 18.33
C GLU A 42 -2.19 -2.72 19.74
N ASP A 43 -1.33 -2.83 20.76
CA ASP A 43 -1.74 -2.94 22.16
C ASP A 43 -2.34 -1.63 22.68
N SER A 44 -1.74 -0.49 22.35
CA SER A 44 -2.25 0.84 22.76
C SER A 44 -3.64 1.11 22.19
N LEU A 45 -3.95 0.58 21.00
CA LEU A 45 -5.26 0.71 20.35
C LEU A 45 -6.39 -0.11 21.00
N GLN A 46 -6.08 -0.94 22.02
CA GLN A 46 -7.11 -1.56 22.86
C GLN A 46 -7.86 -0.53 23.71
N ASN A 47 -7.24 0.63 23.99
CA ASN A 47 -7.91 1.73 24.65
C ASN A 47 -8.82 2.47 23.65
N ASP A 48 -10.14 2.41 23.85
CA ASP A 48 -11.13 2.99 22.95
C ASP A 48 -10.97 4.51 22.75
N ASP A 49 -10.59 5.25 23.79
CA ASP A 49 -10.43 6.70 23.69
C ASP A 49 -9.18 7.06 22.89
N PHE A 50 -8.09 6.31 23.07
CA PHE A 50 -6.90 6.45 22.23
C PHE A 50 -7.22 6.08 20.77
N GLN A 51 -7.92 4.97 20.55
CA GLN A 51 -8.34 4.53 19.22
C GLN A 51 -9.19 5.60 18.50
N LYS A 52 -10.19 6.17 19.17
CA LYS A 52 -11.04 7.26 18.62
C LYS A 52 -10.21 8.47 18.23
N LYS A 53 -9.27 8.88 19.09
CA LYS A 53 -8.37 10.00 18.79
C LYS A 53 -7.54 9.69 17.54
N VAL A 54 -6.94 8.49 17.45
CA VAL A 54 -6.12 8.09 16.30
C VAL A 54 -6.93 8.11 15.01
N VAL A 55 -8.16 7.57 15.04
CA VAL A 55 -9.08 7.59 13.90
C VAL A 55 -9.39 9.02 13.48
N LEU A 56 -9.72 9.91 14.42
CA LEU A 56 -10.01 11.31 14.14
C LEU A 56 -8.80 12.03 13.50
N HIS A 57 -7.61 11.80 14.03
CA HIS A 57 -6.38 12.38 13.49
C HIS A 57 -6.09 11.89 12.07
N LEU A 58 -6.10 10.57 11.83
CA LEU A 58 -5.81 10.00 10.52
C LEU A 58 -6.87 10.41 9.48
N ARG A 59 -8.15 10.53 9.87
CA ARG A 59 -9.20 11.06 8.99
C ARG A 59 -8.91 12.47 8.49
N LYS A 60 -8.38 13.35 9.36
CA LYS A 60 -7.96 14.72 8.96
C LYS A 60 -6.85 14.69 7.91
N ILE A 61 -5.89 13.75 8.01
CA ILE A 61 -4.80 13.59 7.03
C ILE A 61 -5.31 13.03 5.69
N ILE A 62 -6.17 12.01 5.74
CA ILE A 62 -6.68 11.36 4.53
C ILE A 62 -7.63 12.28 3.77
N GLY A 63 -8.53 12.96 4.48
CA GLY A 63 -9.62 13.75 3.90
C GLY A 63 -10.76 12.88 3.37
N SER A 64 -11.65 13.49 2.60
CA SER A 64 -12.80 12.85 1.94
C SER A 64 -12.71 12.95 0.41
N GLY A 65 -13.59 12.25 -0.32
CA GLY A 65 -13.75 12.42 -1.77
C GLY A 65 -12.79 11.62 -2.66
N PHE A 66 -11.99 10.72 -2.06
CA PHE A 66 -11.14 9.78 -2.81
C PHE A 66 -11.81 8.40 -2.86
N ALA A 67 -11.71 7.71 -3.99
CA ALA A 67 -12.06 6.29 -4.05
C ALA A 67 -11.22 5.51 -3.02
N TRP A 68 -11.84 4.55 -2.34
CA TRP A 68 -11.24 3.82 -1.21
C TRP A 68 -9.83 3.29 -1.52
N ILE A 69 -9.55 2.86 -2.75
CA ILE A 69 -8.25 2.30 -3.12
C ILE A 69 -7.11 3.32 -3.03
N HIS A 70 -7.35 4.56 -3.42
CA HIS A 70 -6.36 5.64 -3.35
C HIS A 70 -6.17 6.08 -1.89
N ALA A 71 -7.27 6.18 -1.13
CA ALA A 71 -7.23 6.46 0.29
C ALA A 71 -6.43 5.38 1.05
N CYS A 72 -6.61 4.09 0.72
CA CYS A 72 -5.86 2.99 1.31
C CYS A 72 -4.35 3.14 1.11
N TYR A 73 -3.90 3.47 -0.11
CA TYR A 73 -2.46 3.68 -0.36
C TYR A 73 -1.91 4.89 0.38
N LYS A 74 -2.67 6.00 0.39
CA LYS A 74 -2.30 7.21 1.13
C LYS A 74 -2.15 6.90 2.63
N LEU A 75 -3.14 6.23 3.21
CA LEU A 75 -3.14 5.87 4.64
C LEU A 75 -2.03 4.88 4.99
N ALA A 76 -1.80 3.87 4.15
CA ALA A 76 -0.69 2.95 4.36
C ALA A 76 0.68 3.69 4.34
N GLY A 77 0.84 4.68 3.46
CA GLY A 77 2.05 5.49 3.38
C GLY A 77 2.23 6.46 4.56
N VAL A 78 1.15 6.85 5.22
CA VAL A 78 1.18 7.63 6.46
C VAL A 78 1.53 6.75 7.66
N MET A 79 0.92 5.56 7.74
CA MET A 79 1.02 4.70 8.92
C MET A 79 2.33 3.91 8.98
N PHE A 80 2.87 3.47 7.84
CA PHE A 80 3.93 2.46 7.81
C PHE A 80 5.08 2.86 6.90
N THR A 81 6.30 2.56 7.34
CA THR A 81 7.44 2.59 6.43
C THR A 81 7.42 1.38 5.49
N LYS A 82 8.18 1.44 4.40
CA LYS A 82 8.27 0.30 3.46
C LYS A 82 9.06 -0.86 4.07
N GLU A 83 10.03 -0.54 4.91
CA GLU A 83 10.93 -1.43 5.62
C GLU A 83 10.17 -2.29 6.62
N ILE A 84 9.19 -1.71 7.33
CA ILE A 84 8.37 -2.53 8.24
C ILE A 84 7.45 -3.46 7.45
N LEU A 85 6.86 -2.99 6.33
CA LEU A 85 5.91 -3.79 5.55
C LEU A 85 6.54 -5.05 4.93
N VAL A 86 7.85 -5.06 4.63
CA VAL A 86 8.50 -6.27 4.11
C VAL A 86 8.63 -7.38 5.15
N GLN A 87 8.59 -7.05 6.44
CA GLN A 87 8.68 -7.98 7.57
C GLN A 87 7.39 -8.76 7.83
N TYR A 88 6.29 -8.36 7.18
CA TYR A 88 4.99 -8.99 7.33
C TYR A 88 4.55 -9.72 6.06
N SER A 89 3.73 -10.74 6.25
CA SER A 89 2.85 -11.29 5.22
C SER A 89 1.43 -11.38 5.78
N TRP A 90 0.44 -11.68 4.94
CA TRP A 90 -0.95 -11.72 5.42
C TRP A 90 -1.14 -12.74 6.55
N THR A 91 -0.64 -13.97 6.37
CA THR A 91 -0.79 -15.08 7.33
C THR A 91 0.48 -15.41 8.11
N GLY A 92 1.60 -14.74 7.84
CA GLY A 92 2.92 -15.08 8.38
C GLY A 92 3.59 -16.27 7.70
N VAL A 93 2.82 -17.13 7.04
CA VAL A 93 3.32 -18.35 6.40
C VAL A 93 4.10 -18.04 5.13
N SER A 94 5.35 -18.50 5.08
CA SER A 94 6.23 -18.38 3.92
C SER A 94 6.47 -19.72 3.26
N ARG A 95 6.32 -19.78 1.94
CA ARG A 95 6.71 -20.97 1.15
C ARG A 95 8.22 -21.08 0.98
N THR A 96 8.94 -19.97 1.17
CA THR A 96 10.39 -19.85 0.94
C THR A 96 11.19 -19.92 2.23
N GLY A 97 10.57 -20.27 3.37
CA GLY A 97 11.25 -20.40 4.67
C GLY A 97 11.71 -19.09 5.32
N LEU A 98 11.35 -17.93 4.75
CA LEU A 98 11.60 -16.63 5.37
C LEU A 98 10.47 -16.33 6.36
N ASP A 99 10.78 -16.38 7.66
CA ASP A 99 9.82 -16.08 8.71
C ASP A 99 9.36 -14.62 8.62
N LYS A 100 8.07 -14.44 8.40
CA LYS A 100 7.39 -13.14 8.40
C LYS A 100 6.28 -13.15 9.44
N ASP A 101 6.00 -12.00 10.00
CA ASP A 101 4.94 -11.88 10.98
C ASP A 101 3.57 -11.84 10.27
N ALA A 102 2.54 -12.35 10.94
CA ALA A 102 1.18 -12.41 10.40
C ALA A 102 0.47 -11.07 10.60
N PHE A 103 0.27 -10.31 9.51
CA PHE A 103 -0.39 -9.01 9.55
C PHE A 103 -1.88 -9.13 9.89
N ASN A 104 -2.53 -10.25 9.55
CA ASN A 104 -3.94 -10.48 9.85
C ASN A 104 -4.24 -10.64 11.35
N LYS A 105 -3.21 -10.65 12.22
CA LYS A 105 -3.37 -10.66 13.68
C LYS A 105 -3.44 -9.27 14.30
N LEU A 106 -3.08 -8.22 13.55
CA LEU A 106 -3.11 -6.83 14.00
C LEU A 106 -4.53 -6.24 13.86
N ASN A 107 -5.48 -6.79 14.61
CA ASN A 107 -6.91 -6.51 14.46
C ASN A 107 -7.28 -5.05 14.77
N ASN A 108 -6.64 -4.43 15.75
CA ASN A 108 -6.93 -3.06 16.16
C ASN A 108 -6.43 -2.07 15.10
N ILE A 109 -5.20 -2.26 14.59
CA ILE A 109 -4.67 -1.51 13.44
C ILE A 109 -5.57 -1.68 12.23
N LEU A 110 -5.98 -2.91 11.91
CA LEU A 110 -6.91 -3.19 10.80
C LEU A 110 -8.28 -2.54 11.03
N GLY A 111 -8.74 -2.43 12.28
CA GLY A 111 -9.96 -1.76 12.68
C GLY A 111 -9.88 -0.25 12.47
N VAL A 112 -8.84 0.41 12.97
CA VAL A 112 -8.55 1.84 12.74
C VAL A 112 -8.49 2.12 11.24
N PHE A 113 -7.73 1.31 10.50
CA PHE A 113 -7.60 1.47 9.06
C PHE A 113 -8.96 1.40 8.37
N TYR A 114 -9.80 0.43 8.73
CA TYR A 114 -11.16 0.33 8.21
C TYR A 114 -11.98 1.59 8.47
N GLN A 115 -12.01 2.06 9.72
CA GLN A 115 -12.79 3.22 10.13
C GLN A 115 -12.35 4.52 9.45
N VAL A 116 -11.05 4.67 9.19
CA VAL A 116 -10.51 5.85 8.49
C VAL A 116 -10.87 5.81 7.01
N ILE A 117 -10.74 4.66 6.34
CA ILE A 117 -11.09 4.55 4.91
C ILE A 117 -12.59 4.65 4.68
N ARG A 118 -13.41 4.03 5.55
CA ARG A 118 -14.88 4.14 5.47
C ARG A 118 -15.39 5.57 5.57
N TYR A 119 -14.66 6.45 6.26
CA TYR A 119 -14.97 7.88 6.29
C TYR A 119 -14.76 8.55 4.94
N SER A 120 -13.72 8.14 4.19
CA SER A 120 -13.48 8.66 2.84
C SER A 120 -14.45 8.09 1.79
N ASP A 121 -14.83 6.81 1.92
CA ASP A 121 -15.66 6.08 0.97
C ASP A 121 -16.48 5.00 1.69
N LEU A 122 -17.81 5.20 1.71
CA LEU A 122 -18.75 4.30 2.39
C LEU A 122 -18.90 2.93 1.72
N SER A 123 -18.48 2.78 0.45
CA SER A 123 -18.50 1.49 -0.25
C SER A 123 -17.40 0.54 0.24
N PHE A 124 -16.46 1.02 1.07
CA PHE A 124 -15.36 0.21 1.56
C PHE A 124 -15.84 -0.88 2.54
N THR A 125 -15.47 -2.13 2.25
CA THR A 125 -15.86 -3.32 3.03
C THR A 125 -14.66 -3.96 3.72
N TYR A 126 -14.93 -4.86 4.67
CA TYR A 126 -13.88 -5.69 5.28
C TYR A 126 -13.17 -6.56 4.24
N ALA A 127 -13.90 -7.09 3.25
CA ALA A 127 -13.30 -7.85 2.15
C ALA A 127 -12.34 -6.98 1.30
N ASN A 128 -12.69 -5.72 1.05
CA ASN A 128 -11.80 -4.78 0.35
C ASN A 128 -10.54 -4.50 1.18
N ARG A 129 -10.67 -4.33 2.50
CA ARG A 129 -9.53 -4.16 3.42
C ARG A 129 -8.58 -5.35 3.35
N GLU A 130 -9.09 -6.57 3.52
CA GLU A 130 -8.27 -7.78 3.49
C GLU A 130 -7.57 -7.96 2.14
N THR A 131 -8.33 -7.82 1.04
CA THR A 131 -7.79 -7.90 -0.32
C THR A 131 -6.72 -6.84 -0.56
N PHE A 132 -6.91 -5.61 -0.06
CA PHE A 132 -5.91 -4.57 -0.16
C PHE A 132 -4.61 -4.95 0.56
N PHE A 133 -4.68 -5.33 1.84
CA PHE A 133 -3.48 -5.69 2.61
C PHE A 133 -2.79 -6.92 2.02
N ARG A 134 -3.55 -7.99 1.76
CA ARG A 134 -3.02 -9.26 1.25
C ARG A 134 -2.45 -9.11 -0.15
N ASP A 135 -3.24 -8.62 -1.11
CA ASP A 135 -2.93 -8.75 -2.54
C ASP A 135 -2.28 -7.51 -3.13
N LYS A 136 -2.47 -6.32 -2.53
CA LYS A 136 -2.02 -5.05 -3.11
C LYS A 136 -0.84 -4.43 -2.34
N LEU A 137 -0.86 -4.49 -1.01
CA LEU A 137 0.16 -3.90 -0.16
C LEU A 137 1.30 -4.89 0.14
N LEU A 138 1.01 -5.95 0.91
CA LEU A 138 2.02 -6.85 1.47
C LEU A 138 2.67 -7.75 0.42
N LYS A 139 1.89 -8.29 -0.53
CA LYS A 139 2.40 -9.09 -1.66
C LYS A 139 3.48 -8.35 -2.48
N HIS A 140 3.36 -7.03 -2.57
CA HIS A 140 4.26 -6.19 -3.35
C HIS A 140 5.22 -5.35 -2.49
N SER A 141 5.31 -5.62 -1.18
CA SER A 141 6.16 -4.88 -0.24
C SER A 141 7.62 -4.81 -0.68
N GLN A 142 8.20 -5.93 -1.11
CA GLN A 142 9.59 -6.00 -1.57
C GLN A 142 9.87 -5.13 -2.80
N SER A 143 8.97 -5.17 -3.79
CA SER A 143 9.07 -4.33 -5.00
C SER A 143 8.88 -2.84 -4.68
N ARG A 144 8.10 -2.51 -3.65
CA ARG A 144 7.87 -1.13 -3.20
C ARG A 144 9.08 -0.55 -2.45
N LEU A 145 9.82 -1.39 -1.72
CA LEU A 145 11.05 -1.02 -1.03
C LEU A 145 12.18 -0.69 -2.02
N HIS A 146 12.29 -1.48 -3.09
CA HIS A 146 13.32 -1.32 -4.13
C HIS A 146 12.70 -0.91 -5.47
N PRO A 147 12.20 0.33 -5.61
CA PRO A 147 11.62 0.78 -6.87
C PRO A 147 12.68 0.75 -7.97
N ARG A 148 12.38 0.06 -9.08
CA ARG A 148 13.26 0.07 -10.26
C ARG A 148 13.41 1.52 -10.75
N LYS A 149 14.64 1.99 -10.86
CA LYS A 149 14.93 3.28 -11.52
C LYS A 149 14.48 3.15 -12.98
N LYS A 150 13.50 3.93 -13.41
CA LYS A 150 13.21 4.07 -14.84
C LYS A 150 14.41 4.79 -15.45
N ILE A 151 15.17 4.10 -16.30
CA ILE A 151 16.15 4.76 -17.17
C ILE A 151 15.33 5.70 -18.04
N LYS A 152 15.55 7.02 -17.89
CA LYS A 152 14.98 7.99 -18.82
C LYS A 152 15.74 7.80 -20.12
N GLU A 153 15.12 7.12 -21.08
CA GLU A 153 15.63 7.06 -22.44
C GLU A 153 15.44 8.45 -23.08
N THR A 154 16.34 9.39 -22.76
CA THR A 154 16.50 10.61 -23.54
C THR A 154 17.39 10.27 -24.73
N LEU A 155 16.79 9.70 -25.77
CA LEU A 155 17.35 9.67 -27.12
C LEU A 155 16.61 10.73 -27.94
N SER A 156 17.22 11.91 -28.06
CA SER A 156 16.93 12.82 -29.17
C SER A 156 18.23 12.97 -29.96
N PRO A 157 18.39 12.27 -31.10
CA PRO A 157 19.44 12.59 -32.04
C PRO A 157 18.95 13.78 -32.88
N GLN A 158 19.48 14.96 -32.61
CA GLN A 158 19.50 16.03 -33.61
C GLN A 158 20.66 15.72 -34.55
N VAL A 159 20.35 15.31 -35.78
CA VAL A 159 21.32 15.34 -36.89
C VAL A 159 20.82 16.42 -37.86
N PRO A 160 21.61 17.47 -38.16
CA PRO A 160 21.24 18.46 -39.17
C PRO A 160 21.23 17.85 -40.57
N ALA A 161 20.36 18.39 -41.42
CA ALA A 161 20.09 17.89 -42.75
C ALA A 161 21.13 18.35 -43.81
N GLN A 162 21.39 17.45 -44.77
CA GLN A 162 21.75 17.65 -46.18
C GLN A 162 23.23 17.74 -46.65
N LEU A 163 23.42 17.17 -47.86
CA LEU A 163 24.57 17.05 -48.78
C LEU A 163 25.53 15.86 -48.53
N SER A 164 25.84 14.96 -49.49
CA SER A 164 25.54 14.88 -50.93
C SER A 164 25.85 13.47 -51.47
N SER A 165 25.00 12.99 -52.38
CA SER A 165 25.22 12.15 -53.57
C SER A 165 26.28 11.04 -53.63
N GLU A 166 25.81 9.88 -54.12
CA GLU A 166 26.50 8.85 -54.92
C GLU A 166 27.63 8.03 -54.30
N MET A 167 27.37 6.74 -54.07
CA MET A 167 27.77 5.66 -54.99
C MET A 167 27.13 4.33 -54.56
N VAL A 168 26.42 3.70 -55.51
CA VAL A 168 25.80 2.38 -55.41
C VAL A 168 26.71 1.36 -56.11
N GLU A 169 26.84 0.20 -55.47
CA GLU A 169 27.23 -1.13 -55.96
C GLU A 169 28.17 -1.27 -57.16
N VAL A 170 29.29 -1.96 -56.91
CA VAL A 170 29.77 -3.01 -57.81
C VAL A 170 30.14 -4.23 -56.97
N LEU A 171 29.26 -5.22 -56.94
CA LEU A 171 29.54 -6.58 -56.47
C LEU A 171 30.20 -7.33 -57.63
N SER A 172 31.42 -7.79 -57.44
CA SER A 172 32.07 -8.76 -58.31
C SER A 172 32.84 -9.76 -57.45
N GLU A 173 32.21 -10.92 -57.32
CA GLU A 173 32.76 -12.27 -57.52
C GLU A 173 34.03 -12.74 -56.78
N GLU A 174 33.92 -14.01 -56.38
CA GLU A 174 34.96 -15.02 -56.16
C GLU A 174 35.66 -15.05 -54.80
N THR A 175 35.31 -16.06 -53.98
CA THR A 175 35.98 -17.36 -54.09
C THR A 175 35.33 -18.39 -53.17
N PHE A 176 34.81 -19.43 -53.80
CA PHE A 176 34.34 -20.69 -53.22
C PHE A 176 35.52 -21.67 -53.21
N VAL A 177 35.95 -22.12 -52.04
CA VAL A 177 36.74 -23.35 -51.87
C VAL A 177 36.22 -24.06 -50.63
N GLY A 178 35.56 -25.20 -50.86
CA GLY A 178 34.89 -25.97 -49.81
C GLY A 178 35.80 -26.89 -49.03
N VAL A 179 35.22 -27.56 -48.03
CA VAL A 179 35.54 -28.96 -47.67
C VAL A 179 34.27 -29.60 -47.14
N ASP A 180 33.96 -30.75 -47.73
CA ASP A 180 32.92 -31.72 -47.42
C ASP A 180 33.33 -32.58 -46.23
N CYS A 181 32.44 -32.86 -45.28
CA CYS A 181 32.62 -33.90 -44.24
C CYS A 181 31.27 -34.32 -43.65
N THR A 182 30.72 -35.42 -44.16
CA THR A 182 29.84 -36.31 -43.41
C THR A 182 30.66 -37.04 -42.31
N PRO A 183 30.01 -37.62 -41.29
CA PRO A 183 29.76 -39.06 -41.41
C PRO A 183 28.44 -39.55 -40.80
N ASP A 184 27.88 -40.52 -41.50
CA ASP A 184 27.35 -41.81 -41.04
C ASP A 184 26.98 -42.01 -39.56
N MET A 185 25.75 -42.48 -39.37
CA MET A 185 25.18 -42.93 -38.10
C MET A 185 24.86 -44.43 -38.22
N PRO A 186 25.44 -45.32 -37.40
CA PRO A 186 25.10 -46.73 -37.43
C PRO A 186 24.06 -47.15 -36.38
N SER A 187 23.15 -48.02 -36.87
CA SER A 187 22.29 -49.02 -36.19
C SER A 187 21.19 -48.55 -35.24
#